data_AF-A0A3N5K4W8-F1
#
_entry.id   AF-A0A3N5K4W8-F1
#
_cell.length_a   1.000
_cell.length_b   1.000
_cell.length_c   1.000
_cell.angle_alpha   90.00
_cell.angle_beta   90.00
_cell.angle_gamma   90.00
#
_symmetry.space_group_name_H-M   'P 1'
#
loop_
_entity.id
_entity.type
_entity.pdbx_description
1 polymer ?
#
loop_
_entity_poly.entity_id
_entity_poly.type
_entity_poly.pdbx_seq_one_letter_code
_entity_poly.pdbx_strand_id
1 'polypeptide(L)'
;MTTCDAVERDIGKLAALAAADLPEAIRGHVGGCPTCHRRLAAARVAFRLVAESVEDVRPPEGFADRVRTALAARSRTPRAEAEIWRTAWGLVPAFAAAVVALFIVYQTTEGPAADGFPGMEGLSTGEQLVLGSAGPEMDAILTAVLEGGGR
;
A
#
# COMPACT_ATOMS: atom_id res chain seq x y z
N MET A 1 8.53 -7.82 4.57
CA MET A 1 8.03 -9.18 4.31
C MET A 1 8.37 -9.50 2.87
N THR A 2 9.12 -10.55 2.59
CA THR A 2 9.56 -10.83 1.21
C THR A 2 8.42 -11.47 0.41
N THR A 3 8.45 -11.33 -0.92
CA THR A 3 7.47 -11.98 -1.81
C THR A 3 7.55 -13.50 -1.73
N CYS A 4 8.71 -14.07 -1.38
CA CYS A 4 8.85 -15.50 -1.07
C CYS A 4 7.99 -15.93 0.13
N ASP A 5 8.04 -15.17 1.22
CA ASP A 5 7.28 -15.48 2.45
C ASP A 5 5.77 -15.46 2.20
N ALA A 6 5.32 -14.55 1.33
CA ALA A 6 3.92 -14.46 0.94
C ALA A 6 3.49 -15.68 0.11
N VAL A 7 4.31 -16.12 -0.85
CA VAL A 7 4.04 -17.33 -1.64
C VAL A 7 4.00 -18.55 -0.75
N GLU A 8 4.94 -18.70 0.18
CA GLU A 8 5.01 -19.87 1.06
C GLU A 8 3.83 -19.93 2.03
N ARG A 9 3.45 -18.80 2.62
CA ARG A 9 2.31 -18.72 3.54
C ARG A 9 0.99 -19.05 2.86
N ASP A 10 0.76 -18.53 1.66
CA ASP A 10 -0.52 -18.64 0.96
C ASP A 10 -0.51 -19.71 -0.15
N ILE A 11 0.46 -20.62 -0.14
CA ILE A 11 0.70 -21.56 -1.24
C ILE A 11 -0.50 -22.44 -1.58
N GLY A 12 -1.27 -22.86 -0.56
CA GLY A 12 -2.48 -23.66 -0.76
C GLY A 12 -3.60 -22.89 -1.47
N LYS A 13 -3.79 -21.61 -1.11
CA LYS A 13 -4.77 -20.74 -1.78
C LYS A 13 -4.35 -20.45 -3.22
N LEU A 14 -3.07 -20.15 -3.42
CA LEU A 14 -2.50 -19.87 -4.74
C LEU A 14 -2.52 -21.11 -5.65
N ALA A 15 -2.42 -22.32 -5.08
CA ALA A 15 -2.51 -23.57 -5.82
C ALA A 15 -3.92 -23.85 -6.36
N ALA A 16 -4.97 -23.38 -5.68
CA ALA A 16 -6.35 -23.52 -6.13
C ALA A 16 -6.72 -22.56 -7.29
N LEU A 17 -5.95 -21.49 -7.49
CA LEU A 17 -6.20 -20.48 -8.52
C LEU A 17 -5.61 -20.88 -9.89
N ALA A 18 -6.32 -20.52 -10.97
CA ALA A 18 -5.77 -20.58 -12.30
C ALA A 18 -4.60 -19.60 -12.45
N ALA A 19 -3.66 -19.87 -13.36
CA ALA A 19 -2.46 -19.04 -13.54
C ALA A 19 -2.77 -17.57 -13.88
N ALA A 20 -3.88 -17.32 -14.59
CA ALA A 20 -4.35 -15.99 -14.92
C ALA A 20 -4.82 -15.21 -13.67
N ASP A 21 -5.41 -15.90 -12.70
CA ASP A 21 -6.03 -15.28 -11.51
C ASP A 21 -5.03 -15.02 -10.38
N LEU A 22 -3.74 -15.34 -10.56
CA LEU A 22 -2.73 -14.98 -9.57
C LEU A 22 -2.57 -13.45 -9.49
N PRO A 23 -2.35 -12.91 -8.28
CA PRO A 23 -1.95 -11.52 -8.12
C PRO A 23 -0.70 -11.23 -8.94
N GLU A 24 -0.67 -10.08 -9.62
CA GLU A 24 0.42 -9.69 -10.54
C GLU A 24 1.81 -9.81 -9.90
N ALA A 25 1.95 -9.32 -8.67
CA ALA A 25 3.19 -9.37 -7.91
C ALA A 25 3.69 -10.81 -7.67
N ILE A 26 2.77 -11.75 -7.44
CA ILE A 26 3.12 -13.16 -7.27
C ILE A 26 3.48 -13.79 -8.61
N ARG A 27 2.74 -13.47 -9.68
CA ARG A 27 3.02 -13.99 -11.02
C ARG A 27 4.41 -13.58 -11.50
N GLY A 28 4.75 -12.29 -11.35
CA GLY A 28 6.07 -11.77 -11.65
C GLY A 28 7.17 -12.43 -10.82
N HIS A 29 6.97 -12.56 -9.50
CA HIS A 29 7.94 -13.21 -8.62
C HIS A 29 8.18 -14.68 -8.97
N VAL A 30 7.11 -15.45 -9.20
CA VAL A 30 7.20 -16.87 -9.56
C VAL A 30 7.88 -17.06 -10.91
N GLY A 31 7.73 -16.12 -11.85
CA GLY A 31 8.48 -16.11 -13.11
C GLY A 31 9.98 -15.91 -12.92
N GLY A 32 10.41 -15.17 -11.89
CA GLY A 32 11.82 -14.91 -11.59
C GLY A 32 12.45 -15.82 -10.53
N CYS A 33 11.65 -16.53 -9.72
CA CYS A 33 12.13 -17.34 -8.61
C CYS A 33 11.86 -18.85 -8.85
N PRO A 34 12.90 -19.65 -9.19
CA PRO A 34 12.72 -21.07 -9.52
C PRO A 34 12.29 -21.93 -8.33
N THR A 35 12.59 -21.50 -7.10
CA THR A 35 12.18 -22.19 -5.87
C THR A 35 10.67 -22.05 -5.65
N CYS A 36 10.15 -20.82 -5.70
CA CYS A 36 8.72 -20.55 -5.58
C CYS A 36 7.92 -21.18 -6.73
N HIS A 37 8.47 -21.18 -7.95
CA HIS A 37 7.87 -21.87 -9.09
C HIS A 37 7.68 -23.38 -8.84
N ARG A 38 8.74 -24.08 -8.43
CA ARG A 38 8.68 -25.53 -8.16
C ARG A 38 7.72 -25.85 -7.01
N ARG A 39 7.76 -25.07 -5.93
CA ARG A 39 6.86 -25.26 -4.79
C ARG A 39 5.39 -25.08 -5.19
N LEU A 40 5.07 -24.01 -5.94
CA LEU A 40 3.70 -23.77 -6.39
C LEU A 40 3.23 -24.84 -7.37
N ALA A 41 4.10 -25.31 -8.28
CA ALA A 41 3.78 -26.41 -9.18
C ALA A 41 3.47 -27.71 -8.41
N ALA A 42 4.28 -28.07 -7.42
CA ALA A 42 4.04 -29.22 -6.56
C ALA A 42 2.71 -29.09 -5.79
N ALA A 43 2.44 -27.91 -5.22
CA ALA A 43 1.19 -27.64 -4.51
C ALA A 43 -0.04 -27.76 -5.43
N ARG A 44 0.06 -27.32 -6.69
CA ARG A 44 -1.01 -27.48 -7.70
C ARG A 44 -1.28 -28.93 -8.04
N VAL A 45 -0.23 -29.73 -8.22
CA VAL A 45 -0.38 -31.17 -8.47
C VAL A 45 -1.07 -31.84 -7.29
N ALA A 46 -0.61 -31.58 -6.07
CA ALA A 46 -1.22 -32.11 -4.85
C ALA A 46 -2.70 -31.68 -4.72
N PHE A 47 -3.01 -30.41 -4.98
CA PHE A 47 -4.38 -29.90 -4.96
C PHE A 47 -5.28 -30.64 -5.95
N ARG A 48 -4.82 -30.88 -7.19
CA ARG A 48 -5.59 -31.62 -8.20
C ARG A 48 -5.79 -33.08 -7.83
N LEU A 49 -4.75 -33.75 -7.33
CA LEU A 49 -4.88 -35.14 -6.87
C LEU A 49 -5.91 -35.27 -5.75
N VAL A 50 -5.92 -34.32 -4.81
CA VAL A 50 -6.95 -34.28 -3.77
C VAL A 50 -8.32 -34.02 -4.38
N ALA A 51 -8.46 -33.01 -5.23
CA ALA A 51 -9.72 -32.67 -5.88
C ALA A 51 -10.32 -33.82 -6.71
N GLU A 52 -9.48 -34.59 -7.40
CA GLU A 52 -9.89 -35.77 -8.18
C GLU A 52 -10.25 -36.98 -7.29
N SER A 53 -9.70 -37.05 -6.09
CA SER A 53 -10.00 -38.11 -5.11
C SER A 53 -11.26 -37.87 -4.28
N VAL A 54 -11.81 -36.64 -4.32
CA VAL A 54 -13.11 -36.37 -3.71
C VAL A 54 -14.18 -36.99 -4.61
N GLU A 55 -14.87 -38.02 -4.10
CA GLU A 55 -16.06 -38.58 -4.75
C GLU A 55 -17.04 -37.45 -5.10
N ASP A 56 -17.79 -37.63 -6.19
CA ASP A 56 -18.74 -36.64 -6.69
C ASP A 56 -19.91 -36.46 -5.69
N VAL A 57 -19.65 -35.69 -4.63
CA VAL A 57 -20.62 -35.35 -3.60
C VAL A 57 -21.62 -34.41 -4.25
N ARG A 58 -22.73 -34.98 -4.75
CA ARG A 58 -23.83 -34.15 -5.23
C ARG A 58 -24.37 -33.31 -4.09
N PRO A 59 -24.43 -31.98 -4.25
CA PRO A 59 -25.09 -31.14 -3.27
C PRO A 59 -26.58 -31.52 -3.21
N PRO A 60 -27.21 -31.38 -2.03
CA PRO A 60 -28.64 -31.65 -1.88
C PRO A 60 -29.46 -30.72 -2.77
N GLU A 61 -30.64 -31.17 -3.18
CA GLU A 61 -31.56 -30.38 -4.00
C GLU A 61 -31.82 -28.99 -3.37
N GLY A 62 -31.88 -27.97 -4.23
CA GLY A 62 -32.05 -26.57 -3.83
C GLY A 62 -30.84 -25.92 -3.15
N PHE A 63 -29.67 -26.59 -3.06
CA PHE A 63 -28.45 -25.98 -2.49
C PHE A 63 -28.02 -24.71 -3.24
N ALA A 64 -28.02 -24.74 -4.58
CA ALA A 64 -27.65 -23.59 -5.39
C ALA A 64 -28.57 -22.38 -5.14
N ASP A 65 -29.87 -22.62 -4.95
CA ASP A 65 -30.83 -21.56 -4.65
C ASP A 65 -30.62 -20.99 -3.25
N ARG A 66 -30.39 -21.85 -2.24
CA ARG A 66 -30.04 -21.41 -0.88
C ARG A 66 -28.76 -20.55 -0.86
N VAL A 67 -27.73 -20.95 -1.60
CA VAL A 67 -26.47 -20.18 -1.72
C VAL A 67 -26.72 -18.85 -2.41
N ARG A 68 -27.48 -18.82 -3.52
CA ARG A 68 -27.84 -17.58 -4.22
C ARG A 68 -28.62 -16.63 -3.32
N THR A 69 -29.61 -17.13 -2.57
CA THR A 69 -30.37 -16.33 -1.61
C THR A 69 -29.48 -15.79 -0.48
N ALA A 70 -28.57 -16.61 0.05
CA ALA A 70 -27.64 -16.20 1.10
C ALA A 70 -26.64 -15.13 0.62
N LEU A 71 -26.10 -15.28 -0.59
CA LEU A 71 -25.20 -14.31 -1.20
C LEU A 71 -25.90 -12.98 -1.48
N ALA A 72 -27.12 -13.02 -2.02
CA ALA A 72 -27.93 -11.82 -2.26
C ALA A 72 -28.34 -11.11 -0.95
N ALA A 73 -28.54 -11.85 0.14
CA ALA A 73 -28.77 -11.26 1.45
C ALA A 73 -27.50 -10.59 2.01
N ARG A 74 -26.31 -11.16 1.75
CA ARG A 74 -25.02 -10.61 2.19
C ARG A 74 -24.59 -9.37 1.42
N SER A 75 -24.92 -9.26 0.14
CA SER A 75 -24.63 -8.04 -0.65
C SER A 75 -25.54 -6.87 -0.28
N ARG A 76 -26.62 -7.10 0.48
CA ARG A 76 -27.60 -6.09 0.91
C ARG A 76 -27.30 -5.48 2.28
N THR A 77 -26.10 -5.66 2.84
CA THR A 77 -25.68 -4.91 4.04
C THR A 77 -24.76 -3.73 3.68
N PRO A 78 -25.31 -2.57 3.26
CA PRO A 78 -24.56 -1.33 3.04
C PRO A 78 -24.37 -0.55 4.35
N ARG A 79 -24.45 -1.21 5.51
CA ARG A 79 -24.49 -0.50 6.80
C ARG A 79 -23.19 0.27 7.06
N ALA A 80 -22.05 -0.28 6.63
CA ALA A 80 -20.76 0.39 6.74
C ALA A 80 -20.63 1.61 5.82
N GLU A 81 -21.13 1.54 4.58
CA GLU A 81 -21.06 2.66 3.63
C GLU A 81 -21.97 3.83 4.05
N ALA A 82 -23.14 3.54 4.62
CA ALA A 82 -24.06 4.56 5.10
C ALA A 82 -23.52 5.33 6.31
N GLU A 83 -22.78 4.68 7.21
CA GLU A 83 -22.15 5.34 8.37
C GLU A 83 -20.97 6.23 7.96
N ILE A 84 -20.16 5.80 6.98
CA ILE A 84 -19.05 6.61 6.44
C ILE A 84 -19.58 7.90 5.78
N TRP A 85 -20.65 7.78 4.99
CA TRP A 85 -21.28 8.94 4.35
C TRP A 85 -21.84 9.93 5.36
N ARG A 86 -22.42 9.46 6.48
CA ARG A 86 -22.95 10.33 7.53
C ARG A 86 -21.87 11.20 8.17
N THR A 87 -20.69 10.63 8.44
CA THR A 87 -19.56 11.37 9.00
C THR A 87 -18.97 12.35 7.97
N ALA A 88 -18.92 11.97 6.69
CA ALA A 88 -18.42 12.83 5.61
C ALA A 88 -19.27 14.11 5.44
N TRP A 89 -20.60 14.02 5.51
CA TRP A 89 -21.49 15.20 5.43
C TRP A 89 -21.33 16.17 6.61
N GLY A 90 -20.93 15.67 7.79
CA GLY A 90 -20.66 16.52 8.96
C GLY A 90 -19.43 17.42 8.79
N LEU A 91 -18.47 17.04 7.93
CA LEU A 91 -17.22 17.78 7.71
C LEU A 91 -17.32 18.85 6.62
N VAL A 92 -18.33 18.76 5.74
CA VAL A 92 -18.57 19.73 4.65
C VAL A 92 -18.68 21.19 5.15
N PRO A 93 -19.47 21.52 6.19
CA PRO A 93 -19.56 22.90 6.66
C PRO A 93 -18.25 23.41 7.28
N ALA A 94 -17.48 22.56 7.95
CA ALA A 94 -16.18 22.94 8.50
C ALA A 94 -15.16 23.24 7.39
N PHE A 95 -15.17 22.42 6.32
CA PHE A 95 -14.33 22.64 5.15
C PHE A 95 -14.72 23.92 4.40
N ALA A 96 -16.02 24.17 4.23
CA ALA A 96 -16.53 25.40 3.63
C ALA A 96 -16.10 26.64 4.43
N ALA A 97 -16.20 26.60 5.77
CA ALA A 97 -15.75 27.69 6.63
C ALA A 97 -14.23 27.93 6.51
N ALA A 98 -13.42 26.87 6.45
CA ALA A 98 -11.98 26.98 6.27
C ALA A 98 -11.61 27.61 4.91
N VAL A 99 -12.30 27.23 3.84
CA VAL A 99 -12.09 27.81 2.49
C VAL A 99 -12.47 29.29 2.47
N VAL A 100 -13.58 29.68 3.12
CA VAL A 100 -13.98 31.09 3.22
C VAL A 100 -12.97 31.88 4.04
N ALA A 101 -12.48 31.35 5.15
CA ALA A 101 -11.45 32.00 5.96
C ALA A 101 -10.15 32.19 5.16
N LEU A 102 -9.72 31.16 4.42
CA LEU A 102 -8.55 31.23 3.54
C LEU A 102 -8.73 32.27 2.43
N PHE A 103 -9.93 32.34 1.83
CA PHE A 103 -10.26 33.31 0.80
C PHE A 103 -10.21 34.75 1.35
N ILE A 104 -10.71 34.98 2.56
CA ILE A 104 -10.62 36.28 3.24
C ILE A 104 -9.15 36.67 3.44
N VAL A 105 -8.32 35.76 4.00
CA VAL A 105 -6.88 36.02 4.20
C VAL A 105 -6.18 36.35 2.88
N TYR A 106 -6.48 35.61 1.82
CA TYR A 106 -5.92 35.85 0.48
C TYR A 106 -6.30 37.23 -0.07
N GLN A 107 -7.57 37.64 0.06
CA GLN A 107 -8.03 38.97 -0.39
C GLN A 107 -7.47 40.11 0.46
N THR A 108 -7.22 39.87 1.76
CA THR A 108 -6.61 40.88 2.65
C THR A 108 -5.09 40.97 2.51
N THR A 109 -4.48 40.02 1.80
CA THR A 109 -3.05 40.10 1.43
C THR A 109 -2.92 40.95 0.17
N GLU A 110 -3.28 42.22 0.28
CA GLU A 110 -2.78 43.23 -0.65
C GLU A 110 -1.25 43.24 -0.46
N GLY A 111 -0.51 42.85 -1.51
CA GLY A 111 0.94 42.86 -1.47
C GLY A 111 1.45 44.26 -1.12
N PRO A 112 2.45 44.41 -0.24
CA PRO A 112 3.15 45.67 -0.17
C PRO A 112 3.77 45.91 -1.55
N ALA A 113 3.34 47.02 -2.16
CA ALA A 113 4.00 47.60 -3.30
C ALA A 113 5.51 47.61 -3.04
N ALA A 114 6.27 47.21 -4.05
CA ALA A 114 7.71 47.38 -4.06
C ALA A 114 8.02 48.86 -3.84
N ASP A 115 8.58 49.20 -2.68
CA ASP A 115 9.48 50.33 -2.48
C ASP A 115 10.17 50.19 -1.11
N GLY A 116 11.50 50.04 -1.17
CA GLY A 116 12.37 50.12 0.01
C GLY A 116 12.90 48.78 0.50
N PHE A 117 14.06 48.38 -0.03
CA PHE A 117 15.03 47.66 0.80
C PHE A 117 15.55 48.61 1.88
N PRO A 118 15.49 48.24 3.17
CA PRO A 118 16.53 48.64 4.10
C PRO A 118 17.21 47.41 4.72
N GLY A 119 18.53 47.39 4.61
CA GLY A 119 19.43 46.88 5.65
C GLY A 119 19.51 45.38 5.86
N MET A 120 20.53 44.76 5.25
CA MET A 120 21.14 43.49 5.65
C MET A 120 21.87 43.58 7.01
N GLU A 121 21.26 44.19 8.02
CA GLU A 121 21.89 44.48 9.32
C GLU A 121 20.86 44.30 10.44
N GLY A 122 20.62 43.06 10.83
CA GLY A 122 19.65 42.75 11.90
C GLY A 122 19.36 41.28 12.13
N LEU A 123 19.90 40.36 11.31
CA LEU A 123 19.91 38.93 11.62
C LEU A 123 21.04 38.62 12.59
N SER A 124 20.87 39.07 13.84
CA SER A 124 21.73 38.73 14.95
C SER A 124 21.33 37.35 15.49
N THR A 125 22.23 36.39 15.26
CA THR A 125 22.54 35.24 16.13
C THR A 125 21.40 34.28 16.48
N GLY A 126 21.28 33.19 15.71
CA GLY A 126 20.48 32.04 16.14
C GLY A 126 20.69 30.77 15.34
N GLU A 127 20.56 30.80 14.01
CA GLU A 127 20.58 29.56 13.21
C GLU A 127 21.26 29.77 11.87
N GLN A 128 22.58 29.54 11.86
CA GLN A 128 23.35 29.34 10.65
C GLN A 128 23.21 27.86 10.25
N LEU A 129 22.33 27.57 9.30
CA LEU A 129 22.32 26.28 8.60
C LEU A 129 23.63 26.17 7.82
N VAL A 130 24.58 25.40 8.36
CA VAL A 130 25.78 24.94 7.67
C VAL A 130 25.35 23.91 6.62
N LEU A 131 24.87 24.39 5.47
CA LEU A 131 24.85 23.61 4.23
C LEU A 131 26.25 23.69 3.63
N GLY A 132 27.15 22.87 4.16
CA GLY A 132 28.56 22.92 3.77
C GLY A 132 29.45 21.94 4.50
N SER A 133 29.06 20.67 4.61
CA SER A 133 30.06 19.61 4.66
C SER A 133 30.03 18.90 3.30
N ALA A 134 31.12 19.03 2.55
CA ALA A 134 31.41 18.08 1.49
C ALA A 134 31.34 16.69 2.14
N GLY A 135 30.43 15.85 1.65
CA GLY A 135 30.30 14.48 2.13
C GLY A 135 31.66 13.77 2.04
N PRO A 136 31.92 12.78 2.91
CA PRO A 136 33.17 12.04 2.87
C PRO A 136 33.40 11.50 1.47
N GLU A 137 34.60 11.72 0.92
CA GLU A 137 34.95 11.20 -0.40
C GLU A 137 34.71 9.69 -0.44
N MET A 138 34.20 9.22 -1.56
CA MET A 138 33.68 7.86 -1.71
C MET A 138 34.73 6.78 -1.38
N ASP A 139 36.01 7.09 -1.53
CA ASP A 139 37.14 6.24 -1.13
C ASP A 139 37.27 6.07 0.38
N ALA A 140 36.94 7.08 1.19
CA ALA A 140 36.92 6.98 2.65
C ALA A 140 35.77 6.06 3.13
N ILE A 141 34.63 6.08 2.43
CA ILE A 141 33.49 5.18 2.71
C ILE A 141 33.86 3.74 2.35
N LEU A 142 34.49 3.52 1.19
CA LEU A 142 34.91 2.19 0.76
C LEU A 142 36.00 1.59 1.66
N THR A 143 36.95 2.42 2.12
CA THR A 143 37.99 1.97 3.05
C THR A 143 37.40 1.58 4.41
N ALA A 144 36.47 2.37 4.96
CA ALA A 144 35.81 2.04 6.23
C ALA A 144 34.98 0.75 6.17
N VAL A 145 34.34 0.46 5.02
CA VAL A 145 33.57 -0.78 4.82
C VAL A 145 34.47 -2.00 4.66
N LEU A 146 35.63 -1.84 4.03
CA LEU A 146 36.57 -2.94 3.78
C LEU A 146 37.46 -3.26 4.99
N GLU A 147 37.84 -2.26 5.79
CA GLU A 147 38.68 -2.44 6.98
C GLU A 147 37.86 -2.75 8.25
N GLY A 148 36.56 -2.44 8.28
CA GLY A 148 35.68 -2.68 9.43
C GLY A 148 35.31 -4.14 9.72
N GLY A 149 35.82 -5.09 8.93
CA GLY A 149 35.58 -6.53 9.10
C GLY A 149 36.72 -7.25 9.83
N GLY A 150 36.95 -6.97 11.11
CA GLY A 150 37.85 -7.82 11.89
C GLY A 150 38.35 -7.30 13.23
N ARG A 151 37.52 -7.42 14.28
CA ARG A 151 37.79 -8.20 15.51
C ARG A 151 36.57 -8.24 16.41
#